data_AF-A0A0X3ARY8-F1
#
_entry.id   AF-A0A0X3ARY8-F1
#
_cell.length_a   1.000
_cell.length_b   1.000
_cell.length_c   1.000
_cell.angle_alpha   90.00
_cell.angle_beta   90.00
_cell.angle_gamma   90.00
#
_symmetry.space_group_name_H-M   'P 1'
#
loop_
_entity.id
_entity.type
_entity.pdbx_description
1 polymer ?
#
loop_
_entity_poly.entity_id
_entity_poly.type
_entity_poly.pdbx_seq_one_letter_code
_entity_poly.pdbx_strand_id
1 'polypeptide(L)' 'MAITKAELQKRISNILENDSNNVNTNPKDARKRLAEGLASAINDFVIGRETKIIGTTTDGKGVTGQGIIQSN' A
#
# COMPACT_ATOMS: atom_id res chain seq x y z
N MET A 1 4.79 2.84 -12.60
CA MET A 1 3.32 2.77 -12.60
C MET A 1 2.88 2.22 -11.26
N ALA A 2 1.80 2.76 -10.68
CA ALA A 2 1.18 2.16 -9.50
C ALA A 2 0.77 0.72 -9.82
N ILE A 3 1.01 -0.21 -8.90
CA ILE A 3 0.52 -1.58 -9.07
C ILE A 3 -1.01 -1.63 -8.89
N THR A 4 -1.65 -2.53 -9.62
CA THR A 4 -3.08 -2.82 -9.47
C THR A 4 -3.38 -3.52 -8.15
N LYS A 5 -4.65 -3.59 -7.77
CA LYS A 5 -5.09 -4.33 -6.57
C LYS A 5 -4.75 -5.83 -6.68
N ALA A 6 -4.88 -6.41 -7.88
CA ALA A 6 -4.56 -7.81 -8.12
C ALA A 6 -3.06 -8.10 -7.93
N GLU A 7 -2.20 -7.20 -8.43
CA GLU A 7 -0.75 -7.30 -8.24
C GLU A 7 -0.34 -7.09 -6.78
N LEU A 8 -0.97 -6.15 -6.08
CA LEU A 8 -0.77 -5.98 -4.63
C LEU A 8 -1.12 -7.26 -3.88
N GLN A 9 -2.30 -7.84 -4.14
CA GLN A 9 -2.74 -9.08 -3.50
C GLN A 9 -1.74 -10.21 -3.76
N LYS A 10 -1.32 -10.40 -5.02
CA LYS A 10 -0.32 -11.41 -5.38
C LYS A 10 0.99 -11.21 -4.64
N ARG A 11 1.46 -9.95 -4.52
CA ARG A 11 2.71 -9.63 -3.83
C ARG A 11 2.61 -9.87 -2.32
N ILE A 12 1.50 -9.49 -1.68
CA ILE A 12 1.25 -9.78 -0.27
C ILE A 12 1.22 -11.28 -0.02
N SER A 13 0.52 -12.06 -0.85
CA SER A 13 0.50 -13.52 -0.74
C SER A 13 1.91 -14.11 -0.82
N ASN A 14 2.73 -13.67 -1.78
CA ASN A 14 4.12 -14.14 -1.89
C ASN A 14 4.98 -13.78 -0.65
N ILE A 15 4.78 -12.59 -0.07
CA ILE A 15 5.49 -12.17 1.15
C ILE A 15 5.13 -13.08 2.33
N LEU A 16 3.84 -13.40 2.48
CA LEU A 16 3.36 -14.29 3.55
C LEU A 16 3.92 -15.70 3.38
N GLU A 17 4.01 -16.20 2.15
CA GLU A 17 4.51 -17.54 1.85
C GLU A 17 6.03 -17.70 2.01
N ASN A 18 6.77 -16.59 2.02
CA ASN A 18 8.24 -16.61 1.87
C ASN A 18 8.96 -17.28 3.05
N ASP A 19 8.39 -17.17 4.25
CA ASP A 19 8.95 -17.75 5.48
C ASP A 19 8.08 -18.91 6.04
N SER A 20 6.94 -19.26 5.42
CA SER A 20 5.96 -20.24 5.94
C SER A 20 6.52 -21.62 6.26
N ASN A 21 7.51 -22.08 5.49
CA ASN A 21 7.98 -23.46 5.52
C ASN A 21 9.43 -23.61 6.02
N ASN A 22 10.06 -22.55 6.52
CA ASN A 22 11.44 -22.61 6.99
C ASN A 22 11.52 -22.66 8.51
N VAL A 23 11.67 -23.88 9.04
CA VAL A 23 11.79 -24.16 10.49
C VAL A 23 13.06 -23.56 11.13
N ASN A 24 14.05 -23.18 10.33
CA ASN A 24 15.31 -22.59 10.81
C ASN A 24 15.27 -21.05 10.83
N THR A 25 14.18 -20.46 10.34
CA THR A 25 14.05 -19.01 10.34
C THR A 25 13.76 -18.50 11.75
N ASN A 26 14.57 -17.56 12.23
CA ASN A 26 14.28 -16.83 13.46
C ASN A 26 12.96 -16.05 13.31
N PRO A 27 11.95 -16.27 14.19
CA PRO A 27 10.67 -15.59 14.11
C PRO A 27 10.77 -14.06 14.13
N LYS A 28 11.78 -13.48 14.80
CA LYS A 28 11.99 -12.04 14.86
C LYS A 28 12.38 -11.47 13.50
N ASP A 29 13.30 -12.15 12.81
CA ASP A 29 13.79 -11.71 11.50
C ASP A 29 12.74 -11.97 10.41
N ALA A 30 11.98 -13.07 10.50
CA ALA A 30 10.81 -13.31 9.64
C ALA A 30 9.81 -12.16 9.75
N ARG A 31 9.39 -11.82 10.97
CA ARG A 31 8.42 -10.72 11.21
C ARG A 31 8.94 -9.39 10.71
N LYS A 32 10.24 -9.11 10.86
CA LYS A 32 10.86 -7.90 10.33
C LYS A 32 10.77 -7.85 8.80
N ARG A 33 11.17 -8.92 8.10
CA ARG A 33 11.07 -9.01 6.63
C ARG A 33 9.64 -8.91 6.14
N LEU A 34 8.70 -9.52 6.87
CA LEU A 34 7.28 -9.48 6.55
C LEU A 34 6.75 -8.05 6.66
N ALA A 35 7.07 -7.33 7.74
CA ALA A 35 6.70 -5.93 7.92
C ALA A 35 7.32 -5.03 6.83
N GLU A 36 8.61 -5.19 6.52
CA GLU A 36 9.30 -4.43 5.46
C GLU A 36 8.69 -4.70 4.08
N GLY A 37 8.40 -5.97 3.78
CA GLY A 37 7.78 -6.38 2.52
C GLY A 37 6.38 -5.81 2.34
N LEU A 38 5.55 -5.85 3.39
CA LEU A 38 4.21 -5.25 3.37
C LEU A 38 4.26 -3.74 3.16
N ALA A 39 5.14 -3.04 3.89
CA ALA A 39 5.32 -1.60 3.75
C ALA A 39 5.71 -1.22 2.32
N SER A 40 6.66 -1.96 1.72
CA SER A 40 7.07 -1.76 0.32
C SER A 40 5.92 -2.03 -0.66
N ALA A 41 5.18 -3.12 -0.50
CA ALA A 41 4.06 -3.45 -1.39
C ALA A 41 2.95 -2.40 -1.35
N ILE A 42 2.61 -1.91 -0.15
CA ILE A 42 1.63 -0.83 0.03
C ILE A 42 2.15 0.48 -0.58
N ASN A 43 3.42 0.82 -0.35
CA ASN A 43 4.04 2.00 -0.94
C ASN A 43 3.96 1.98 -2.47
N ASP A 44 4.29 0.84 -3.10
CA ASP A 44 4.26 0.69 -4.56
C ASP A 44 2.83 0.71 -5.13
N PHE A 45 1.84 0.34 -4.32
CA PHE A 45 0.43 0.48 -4.67
C PHE A 45 -0.05 1.94 -4.60
N VAL A 46 0.46 2.71 -3.64
CA VAL A 46 0.05 4.10 -3.41
C VAL A 46 0.81 5.09 -4.30
N ILE A 47 2.09 4.83 -4.58
CA ILE A 47 2.92 5.69 -5.43
C ILE A 47 2.32 5.81 -6.83
N GLY A 48 2.03 7.04 -7.24
CA GLY A 48 1.52 7.35 -8.57
C GLY A 48 0.00 7.18 -8.72
N ARG A 49 -0.75 6.95 -7.64
CA ARG A 49 -2.21 7.06 -7.67
C ARG A 49 -2.64 8.51 -7.56
N GLU A 50 -3.55 8.90 -8.44
CA GLU A 50 -4.15 10.23 -8.42
C GLU A 50 -5.14 10.33 -7.27
N THR A 51 -5.03 11.41 -6.49
CA THR A 51 -6.00 11.77 -5.47
C THR A 51 -7.00 12.73 -6.06
N LYS A 52 -8.27 12.34 -6.14
CA LYS A 52 -9.33 13.27 -6.51
C LYS A 52 -9.70 14.13 -5.31
N ILE A 53 -9.48 15.44 -5.42
CA ILE A 53 -9.91 16.42 -4.42
C ILE A 53 -11.35 16.82 -4.74
N ILE A 54 -12.27 16.60 -3.79
CA ILE A 54 -13.67 17.01 -3.90
C ILE A 54 -13.94 18.02 -2.78
N GLY A 55 -14.29 19.26 -3.13
CA GLY A 55 -14.65 20.31 -2.20
C GLY A 55 -15.05 21.61 -2.92
N THR A 56 -16.05 22.30 -2.39
CA THR A 56 -16.49 23.62 -2.83
C THR A 56 -16.31 24.60 -1.68
N THR A 57 -15.77 25.78 -1.96
CA THR A 57 -15.68 26.88 -0.99
C THR A 57 -16.94 27.72 -1.13
N THR A 58 -17.54 28.12 -0.01
CA THR A 58 -18.67 29.07 0.00
C THR A 58 -18.20 30.52 -0.10
N ASP A 59 -16.90 30.76 0.09
CA ASP A 59 -16.30 32.03 0.45
C ASP A 59 -14.96 32.33 -0.27
N GLY A 60 -14.53 31.46 -1.19
CA GLY A 60 -13.43 31.72 -2.13
C GLY A 60 -12.01 31.70 -1.56
N LYS A 61 -11.82 31.38 -0.27
CA LYS A 61 -10.53 31.60 0.43
C LYS A 61 -9.81 30.35 0.95
N GLY A 62 -10.46 29.18 0.99
CA GLY A 62 -9.79 27.95 1.41
C GLY A 62 -10.55 26.68 1.01
N VAL A 63 -9.84 25.72 0.42
CA VAL A 63 -10.40 24.42 0.01
C VAL A 63 -10.02 23.38 1.06
N THR A 64 -11.00 22.79 1.76
CA THR A 64 -10.78 21.55 2.51
C THR A 64 -11.08 20.39 1.57
N GLY A 65 -10.03 19.71 1.11
CA GLY A 65 -10.13 18.58 0.21
C GLY A 65 -9.98 17.25 0.93
N GLN A 66 -10.90 16.31 0.71
CA GLN A 66 -10.62 14.89 0.98
C GLN A 66 -9.97 14.27 -0.25
N GLY A 67 -8.77 13.70 -0.09
CA GLY A 67 -8.09 12.93 -1.12
C GLY A 67 -8.52 11.47 -1.06
N ILE A 68 -9.19 10.98 -2.10
CA ILE A 68 -9.51 9.55 -2.25
C ILE A 68 -8.51 8.94 -3.23
N ILE A 69 -7.77 7.92 -2.78
CA ILE A 69 -6.91 7.10 -3.64
C ILE A 69 -7.81 6.17 -4.45
N GLN A 70 -8.01 6.45 -5.74
CA GLN A 70 -8.83 5.61 -6.62
C GLN A 70 -7.97 4.52 -7.30
N SER A 71 -8.55 3.35 -7.56
CA SER A 71 -7.99 2.36 -8.47
C SER A 71 -8.47 2.66 -9.88
N ASN A 72 -7.53 2.91 -10.79
CA ASN A 72 -7.79 2.80 -12.23
C ASN A 72 -8.16 1.38 -12.61
#